data_AF-A0A522CSL0-F1
#
_entry.id   AF-A0A522CSL0-F1
#
_cell.length_a   1.000
_cell.length_b   1.000
_cell.length_c   1.000
_cell.angle_alpha   90.00
_cell.angle_beta   90.00
_cell.angle_gamma   90.00
#
_symmetry.space_group_name_H-M   'P 1'
#
loop_
_entity.id
_entity.type
_entity.pdbx_description
1 polymer ?
#
loop_
_entity_poly.entity_id
_entity_poly.type
_entity_poly.pdbx_seq_one_letter_code
_entity_poly.pdbx_strand_id
1 'polypeptide(L)'
;MASAQSDAVNILVSIIPIVGIVMGSVVLFFYLMWWHKQRMFLIQKDIVQKKNFDLESFSLLAGLMLLGIGGSLTLFFLLKEGLSYSVLSGIIPLSTGLSLFAFFIIKKNLRSNEKGS
;
A
#
# COMPACT_ATOMS: atom_id res chain seq x y z
N MET A 1 -28.27 15.54 23.01
CA MET A 1 -29.36 14.93 22.24
C MET A 1 -28.72 14.21 21.05
N ALA A 2 -28.47 12.91 21.19
CA ALA A 2 -27.94 12.10 20.09
C ALA A 2 -29.11 11.77 19.16
N SER A 3 -29.10 12.31 17.94
CA SER A 3 -29.99 11.83 16.89
C SER A 3 -29.60 10.39 16.59
N ALA A 4 -30.42 9.43 17.03
CA ALA A 4 -30.33 8.05 16.58
C ALA A 4 -30.36 8.07 15.06
N GLN A 5 -29.21 7.84 14.41
CA GLN A 5 -29.16 7.68 12.97
C GLN A 5 -30.01 6.45 12.65
N SER A 6 -31.03 6.65 11.80
CA SER A 6 -31.86 5.55 11.30
C SER A 6 -30.96 4.47 10.70
N ASP A 7 -31.28 3.20 10.92
CA ASP A 7 -30.56 2.05 10.34
C ASP A 7 -30.35 2.22 8.83
N ALA A 8 -31.28 2.89 8.14
CA ALA A 8 -31.17 3.23 6.73
C ALA A 8 -29.95 4.11 6.39
N VAL A 9 -29.57 5.05 7.26
CA VAL A 9 -28.41 5.94 7.04
C VAL A 9 -27.11 5.16 7.16
N ASN A 10 -27.01 4.25 8.14
CA ASN A 10 -25.83 3.39 8.30
C ASN A 10 -25.61 2.51 7.07
N ILE A 11 -26.67 1.91 6.53
CA ILE A 11 -26.61 1.14 5.29
C ILE A 11 -26.09 1.99 4.14
N LEU A 12 -26.58 3.23 4.00
CA LEU A 12 -26.20 4.13 2.91
C LEU A 12 -24.73 4.56 2.99
N VAL A 13 -24.24 4.85 4.19
CA VAL A 13 -22.84 5.23 4.42
C VAL A 13 -21.90 4.05 4.19
N SER A 14 -22.30 2.82 4.57
CA SER A 14 -21.49 1.61 4.32
C SER A 14 -21.36 1.23 2.85
N ILE A 15 -22.30 1.63 1.98
CA ILE A 15 -22.23 1.34 0.54
C ILE A 15 -21.10 2.13 -0.16
N ILE A 16 -20.80 3.35 0.30
CA ILE A 16 -19.80 4.24 -0.31
C ILE A 16 -18.41 3.56 -0.45
N PRO A 17 -17.79 3.01 0.62
CA PRO A 17 -16.50 2.33 0.49
C PRO A 17 -16.59 1.05 -0.36
N ILE A 18 -17.71 0.31 -0.29
CA ILE A 18 -17.89 -0.92 -1.06
C ILE A 18 -17.88 -0.62 -2.56
N VAL A 19 -18.68 0.37 -3.00
CA VAL A 19 -18.75 0.78 -4.40
C VAL A 19 -17.39 1.35 -4.84
N GLY A 20 -16.72 2.12 -3.98
CA GLY A 20 -15.38 2.62 -4.25
C GLY A 20 -14.37 1.51 -4.52
N ILE A 21 -14.34 0.46 -3.69
CA ILE A 21 -13.46 -0.70 -3.87
C ILE A 21 -13.81 -1.44 -5.16
N VAL A 22 -15.09 -1.73 -5.42
CA VAL A 22 -15.53 -2.45 -6.62
C VAL A 22 -15.19 -1.68 -7.90
N MET A 23 -15.51 -0.38 -7.96
CA MET A 23 -15.15 0.45 -9.11
C MET A 23 -13.64 0.58 -9.27
N GLY A 24 -12.91 0.73 -8.17
CA GLY A 24 -11.45 0.72 -8.16
C GLY A 24 -10.88 -0.57 -8.75
N SER A 25 -11.43 -1.73 -8.36
CA SER A 25 -11.02 -3.04 -8.89
C SER A 25 -11.31 -3.17 -10.39
N VAL A 26 -12.46 -2.68 -10.87
CA VAL A 26 -12.78 -2.68 -12.31
C VAL A 26 -11.78 -1.84 -13.10
N VAL A 27 -11.51 -0.61 -12.66
CA VAL A 27 -10.52 0.27 -13.31
C VAL A 27 -9.13 -0.35 -13.29
N LEU A 28 -8.71 -0.91 -12.15
CA LEU A 28 -7.43 -1.58 -12.01
C LEU A 28 -7.33 -2.79 -12.94
N PHE A 29 -8.40 -3.58 -13.09
CA PHE A 29 -8.46 -4.71 -14.02
C PHE A 29 -8.27 -4.26 -15.47
N PHE A 30 -9.00 -3.24 -15.91
CA PHE A 30 -8.84 -2.67 -17.25
C PHE A 30 -7.43 -2.11 -17.47
N TYR A 31 -6.87 -1.45 -16.46
CA TYR A 31 -5.49 -0.95 -16.50
C TYR A 31 -4.47 -2.09 -16.65
N LEU A 32 -4.60 -3.16 -15.87
CA LEU A 32 -3.74 -4.34 -15.97
C LEU A 32 -3.87 -5.02 -17.34
N MET A 33 -5.09 -5.18 -17.84
CA MET A 33 -5.35 -5.76 -19.15
C MET A 33 -4.72 -4.91 -20.26
N TRP A 34 -4.88 -3.59 -20.19
CA TRP A 34 -4.25 -2.65 -21.11
C TRP A 34 -2.73 -2.74 -21.04
N TRP A 35 -2.15 -2.74 -19.84
CA TRP A 35 -0.71 -2.86 -19.63
C TRP A 35 -0.16 -4.19 -20.17
N HIS A 36 -0.86 -5.30 -19.96
CA HIS A 36 -0.50 -6.59 -20.53
C HIS A 36 -0.51 -6.56 -22.06
N LYS A 37 -1.56 -6.00 -22.67
CA LYS A 37 -1.67 -5.86 -24.13
C LYS A 37 -0.56 -4.99 -24.71
N GLN A 38 -0.24 -3.86 -24.06
CA GLN A 38 0.88 -3.00 -24.43
C GLN A 38 2.22 -3.74 -24.38
N ARG A 39 2.48 -4.49 -23.29
CA ARG A 39 3.71 -5.29 -23.18
C ARG A 39 3.80 -6.38 -24.24
N MET A 40 2.70 -7.06 -24.54
CA MET A 40 2.66 -8.08 -25.58
C MET A 40 2.99 -7.48 -26.96
N PHE A 41 2.44 -6.31 -27.30
CA PHE A 41 2.78 -5.61 -28.54
C PHE A 41 4.23 -5.14 -28.60
N LEU A 42 4.81 -4.70 -27.47
CA LEU A 42 6.22 -4.31 -27.40
C LEU A 42 7.16 -5.52 -27.58
N ILE A 43 6.77 -6.69 -27.05
CA ILE A 43 7.49 -7.95 -27.24
C ILE A 43 7.44 -8.39 -28.71
N GLN A 44 6.26 -8.34 -29.33
CA GLN A 44 6.10 -8.72 -30.75
C GLN A 44 6.88 -7.82 -31.73
N LYS A 45 7.18 -6.57 -31.33
CA LYS A 45 7.96 -5.63 -32.14
C LYS A 45 9.47 -5.67 -31.87
N ASP A 46 9.94 -6.62 -31.05
CA ASP A 46 11.34 -6.75 -30.60
C ASP A 46 11.89 -5.51 -29.86
N ILE A 47 11.01 -4.58 -29.44
CA ILE A 47 11.37 -3.36 -28.70
C ILE A 47 11.28 -3.61 -27.18
N VAL A 48 11.70 -4.80 -26.73
CA VAL A 48 11.59 -5.16 -25.31
C VAL A 48 12.60 -4.36 -24.50
N GLN A 49 12.17 -3.20 -24.03
CA GLN A 49 12.88 -2.51 -22.97
C GLN A 49 12.63 -3.26 -21.66
N LYS A 50 13.68 -3.91 -21.13
CA LYS A 50 13.71 -4.38 -19.74
C LYS A 50 13.52 -3.15 -18.86
N LYS A 51 12.27 -2.89 -18.45
CA LYS A 51 11.97 -1.91 -17.42
C LYS A 51 12.57 -2.45 -16.13
N ASN A 52 13.78 -2.00 -15.79
CA ASN A 52 14.40 -2.26 -14.51
C ASN A 52 13.58 -1.52 -13.46
N PHE A 53 12.57 -2.21 -12.92
CA PHE A 53 11.82 -1.67 -11.80
C PHE A 53 12.76 -1.63 -10.59
N ASP A 54 13.05 -0.42 -10.12
CA ASP A 54 13.90 -0.24 -8.97
C ASP A 54 13.14 -0.60 -7.68
N LEU A 55 13.14 -1.89 -7.38
CA LEU A 55 12.58 -2.46 -6.16
C LEU A 55 13.18 -1.83 -4.89
N GLU A 56 14.41 -1.30 -4.94
CA GLU A 56 15.05 -0.65 -3.78
C GLU A 56 14.35 0.68 -3.48
N SER A 57 14.24 1.53 -4.51
CA SER A 57 13.54 2.82 -4.40
C SER A 57 12.07 2.65 -4.05
N PHE A 58 11.40 1.65 -4.63
CA PHE A 58 10.01 1.36 -4.31
C PHE A 58 9.84 0.90 -2.85
N SER A 59 10.66 -0.04 -2.38
CA SER A 59 10.59 -0.54 -1.00
C SER A 59 10.85 0.56 0.03
N LEU A 60 11.81 1.46 -0.25
CA LEU A 60 12.11 2.59 0.62
C LEU A 60 10.94 3.59 0.66
N LEU A 61 10.41 3.98 -0.50
CA LEU A 61 9.30 4.93 -0.59
C LEU A 61 8.04 4.36 0.08
N ALA A 62 7.69 3.11 -0.25
CA ALA A 62 6.53 2.43 0.33
C ALA A 62 6.72 2.26 1.84
N GLY A 63 7.88 1.77 2.29
CA GLY A 63 8.17 1.62 3.71
C GLY A 63 8.04 2.92 4.50
N LEU A 64 8.56 4.03 3.96
CA LEU A 64 8.49 5.35 4.61
C LEU A 64 7.06 5.89 4.66
N MET A 65 6.28 5.73 3.58
CA MET A 65 4.86 6.07 3.54
C MET A 65 4.06 5.27 4.58
N LEU A 66 4.25 3.95 4.63
CA LEU A 66 3.56 3.08 5.59
C LEU A 66 3.95 3.37 7.04
N LEU A 67 5.21 3.72 7.30
CA LEU A 67 5.67 4.09 8.64
C LEU A 67 5.07 5.43 9.07
N GLY A 68 5.02 6.43 8.18
CA GLY A 68 4.36 7.70 8.45
C GLY A 68 2.87 7.53 8.75
N ILE A 69 2.14 6.85 7.87
CA ILE A 69 0.70 6.60 8.04
C ILE A 69 0.44 5.73 9.27
N GLY A 70 1.12 4.60 9.40
CA GLY A 70 0.96 3.68 10.54
C GLY A 70 1.33 4.33 11.86
N GLY A 71 2.40 5.12 11.90
CA GLY A 71 2.81 5.89 13.06
C GLY A 71 1.76 6.92 13.46
N SER A 72 1.25 7.71 12.51
CA SER A 72 0.19 8.69 12.77
C SER A 72 -1.11 8.03 13.27
N LEU A 73 -1.56 6.94 12.65
CA LEU A 73 -2.77 6.23 13.10
C LEU A 73 -2.57 5.61 14.48
N THR A 74 -1.44 4.93 14.71
CA THR A 74 -1.13 4.31 16.00
C THR A 74 -1.10 5.37 17.10
N LEU A 75 -0.38 6.48 16.87
CA LEU A 75 -0.28 7.57 17.84
C LEU A 75 -1.65 8.20 18.10
N PHE A 76 -2.43 8.47 17.05
CA PHE A 76 -3.77 9.04 17.19
C PHE A 76 -4.70 8.15 18.02
N PHE A 77 -4.78 6.86 17.70
CA PHE A 77 -5.64 5.92 18.44
C PHE A 77 -5.15 5.67 19.86
N LEU A 78 -3.83 5.62 20.07
CA LEU A 78 -3.26 5.47 21.41
C LEU A 78 -3.62 6.65 22.31
N LEU A 79 -3.59 7.88 21.78
CA LEU A 79 -3.96 9.09 22.51
C LEU A 79 -5.48 9.20 22.76
N LYS A 80 -6.30 8.74 21.81
CA LYS A 80 -7.76 8.84 21.86
C LYS A 80 -8.42 7.77 22.73
N GLU A 81 -8.02 6.50 22.55
CA GLU A 81 -8.71 5.32 23.10
C GLU A 81 -7.80 4.45 23.97
N GLY A 82 -6.51 4.76 24.08
CA GLY A 82 -5.53 3.89 24.75
C GLY A 82 -5.26 2.62 23.95
N LEU A 83 -4.98 1.50 24.64
CA LEU A 83 -4.78 0.19 24.01
C LEU A 83 -6.12 -0.47 23.64
N SER A 84 -6.72 0.01 22.55
CA SER A 84 -7.96 -0.50 21.97
C SER A 84 -7.68 -1.32 20.69
N TYR A 85 -8.67 -2.09 20.24
CA TYR A 85 -8.61 -2.82 18.95
C TYR A 85 -8.38 -1.87 17.77
N SER A 86 -8.82 -0.61 17.87
CA SER A 86 -8.56 0.44 16.88
C SER A 86 -7.07 0.67 16.62
N VAL A 87 -6.21 0.52 17.64
CA VAL A 87 -4.74 0.70 17.51
C VAL A 87 -4.14 -0.35 16.58
N LEU A 88 -4.73 -1.55 16.50
CA LEU A 88 -4.27 -2.61 15.61
C LEU A 88 -4.26 -2.16 14.14
N SER A 89 -5.23 -1.31 13.75
CA SER A 89 -5.30 -0.74 12.40
C SER A 89 -4.11 0.17 12.04
N GLY A 90 -3.46 0.79 13.04
CA GLY A 90 -2.24 1.58 12.86
C GLY A 90 -0.97 0.73 12.94
N ILE A 91 -0.95 -0.25 13.84
CA ILE A 91 0.21 -1.15 14.03
C ILE A 91 0.47 -1.99 12.78
N ILE A 92 -0.58 -2.45 12.08
CA ILE A 92 -0.43 -3.27 10.87
C ILE A 92 0.37 -2.53 9.77
N PRO A 93 -0.02 -1.30 9.34
CA PRO A 93 0.78 -0.51 8.42
C PRO A 93 2.18 -0.18 8.98
N LEU A 94 2.31 0.12 10.27
CA LEU A 94 3.59 0.47 10.87
C LEU A 94 4.58 -0.70 10.82
N SER A 95 4.13 -1.90 11.19
CA SER A 95 4.92 -3.14 11.11
C SER A 95 5.33 -3.45 9.67
N THR A 96 4.40 -3.32 8.73
CA THR A 96 4.68 -3.55 7.30
C THR A 96 5.70 -2.53 6.77
N GLY A 97 5.57 -1.26 7.17
CA GLY A 97 6.53 -0.19 6.84
C GLY A 97 7.93 -0.48 7.37
N LEU A 98 8.04 -0.95 8.61
CA LEU A 98 9.31 -1.39 9.20
C LEU A 98 9.92 -2.58 8.47
N SER A 99 9.12 -3.58 8.07
CA SER A 99 9.62 -4.73 7.30
C SER A 99 10.17 -4.33 5.93
N LEU A 100 9.49 -3.43 5.21
CA LEU A 100 9.96 -2.90 3.92
C LEU A 100 11.21 -2.03 4.07
N PHE A 101 11.30 -1.27 5.16
CA PHE A 101 12.49 -0.49 5.48
C PHE A 101 13.68 -1.39 5.83
N ALA A 102 13.45 -2.44 6.62
CA ALA A 102 14.47 -3.45 6.95
C ALA A 102 14.95 -4.19 5.69
N PHE A 103 14.05 -4.57 4.80
CA PHE A 103 14.40 -5.19 3.52
C PHE A 103 15.34 -4.29 2.69
N PHE A 104 15.06 -3.00 2.63
CA PHE A 104 15.94 -2.04 1.95
C PHE A 104 17.34 -2.00 2.55
N ILE A 105 17.45 -1.95 3.89
CA ILE A 105 18.74 -1.95 4.59
C ILE A 105 19.52 -3.23 4.30
N ILE A 106 18.88 -4.40 4.42
CA ILE A 106 19.51 -5.70 4.18
C ILE A 106 20.03 -5.79 2.74
N LYS A 107 19.20 -5.41 1.77
CA LYS A 107 19.56 -5.46 0.35
C LYS A 107 20.70 -4.47 0.02
N LYS A 108 20.69 -3.28 0.61
CA LYS A 108 21.78 -2.31 0.47
C LYS A 108 23.10 -2.85 1.03
N ASN A 109 23.06 -3.50 2.20
CA ASN A 109 24.25 -4.10 2.82
C ASN A 109 24.81 -5.28 2.00
N LEU A 110 23.95 -6.16 1.49
CA LEU A 110 24.35 -7.26 0.61
C LEU A 110 25.10 -6.76 -0.64
N ARG A 111 24.51 -5.76 -1.33
CA ARG A 111 25.11 -5.15 -2.51
C ARG A 111 26.44 -4.42 -2.22
N SER A 112 26.60 -3.89 -1.02
CA SER A 112 27.86 -3.30 -0.58
C SER A 112 28.95 -4.36 -0.35
N ASN A 113 28.58 -5.56 0.09
CA ASN A 113 29.49 -6.67 0.32
C ASN A 113 29.99 -7.27 -1.00
N GLU A 114 29.11 -7.42 -1.99
CA GLU A 114 29.47 -7.92 -3.33
C GLU A 114 30.43 -7.01 -4.11
N LYS A 115 30.50 -5.71 -3.79
CA LYS A 115 31.43 -4.76 -4.42
C LYS A 115 32.79 -4.66 -3.71
N GLY A 116 32.96 -5.36 -2.58
CA GLY A 116 34.17 -5.36 -1.77
C GLY A 116 35.02 -6.62 -1.88
N SER A 117 34.69 -7.54 -2.80
CA SER A 117 35.47 -8.74 -3.15
C SER A 117 35.90 -8.70 -4.62
#